data_AF-A0A261D0P8-F1
#
_entry.id   AF-A0A261D0P8-F1
#
_cell.length_a   1.000
_cell.length_b   1.000
_cell.length_c   1.000
_cell.angle_alpha   90.00
_cell.angle_beta   90.00
_cell.angle_gamma   90.00
#
_symmetry.space_group_name_H-M   'P 1'
#
loop_
_entity.id
_entity.type
_entity.pdbx_description
1 polymer ?
#
loop_
_entity_poly.entity_id
_entity_poly.type
_entity_poly.pdbx_seq_one_letter_code
_entity_poly.pdbx_strand_id
1 'polypeptide(L)'
;MTDPTEEFSALYQSALRAAGAVLAVAERPTRRRGSRSAWSRLPQAVPEMTGWATYFAGLSRLRADAEVGLREVSEEQIASLRPRVDEFLHAVETEIVRREQGKSSKMPAGAA
;
A
#
# COMPACT_ATOMS: atom_id res chain seq x y z
N MET A 1 -24.37 -11.19 -1.99
CA MET A 1 -23.61 -10.48 -0.94
C MET A 1 -22.32 -11.24 -0.77
N THR A 2 -21.18 -10.56 -0.89
CA THR A 2 -19.86 -11.17 -0.69
C THR A 2 -19.64 -11.40 0.80
N ASP A 3 -18.98 -12.48 1.18
CA ASP A 3 -18.59 -12.73 2.55
C ASP A 3 -17.63 -11.62 3.06
N PRO A 4 -17.85 -11.03 4.24
CA PRO A 4 -16.98 -9.98 4.77
C PRO A 4 -15.51 -10.38 4.87
N THR A 5 -15.19 -11.66 5.11
CA THR A 5 -13.80 -12.12 5.22
C THR A 5 -13.11 -12.17 3.84
N GLU A 6 -13.83 -12.61 2.81
CA GLU A 6 -13.39 -12.51 1.41
C GLU A 6 -13.17 -11.05 1.00
N GLU A 7 -14.09 -10.17 1.37
CA GLU A 7 -13.99 -8.75 1.04
C GLU A 7 -12.80 -8.07 1.74
N PHE A 8 -12.59 -8.37 3.03
CA PHE A 8 -11.41 -7.92 3.76
C PHE A 8 -10.12 -8.34 3.03
N SER A 9 -10.06 -9.60 2.58
CA SER A 9 -8.90 -10.14 1.88
C SER A 9 -8.64 -9.39 0.58
N ALA A 10 -9.67 -9.09 -0.21
CA ALA A 10 -9.56 -8.32 -1.44
C ALA A 10 -9.10 -6.87 -1.19
N LEU A 11 -9.67 -6.20 -0.18
CA LEU A 11 -9.29 -4.85 0.23
C LEU A 11 -7.82 -4.78 0.68
N TYR A 12 -7.39 -5.72 1.53
CA TYR A 12 -6.02 -5.78 2.03
C TYR A 12 -5.01 -6.10 0.92
N GLN A 13 -5.34 -7.01 0.00
CA GLN A 13 -4.50 -7.30 -1.17
C GLN A 13 -4.37 -6.09 -2.10
N SER A 14 -5.45 -5.33 -2.29
CA SER A 14 -5.43 -4.11 -3.10
C SER A 14 -4.47 -3.08 -2.51
N ALA A 15 -4.54 -2.85 -1.19
CA ALA A 15 -3.60 -2.00 -0.48
C ALA A 15 -2.14 -2.51 -0.60
N LEU A 16 -1.90 -3.81 -0.45
CA LEU A 16 -0.55 -4.37 -0.63
C LEU A 16 0.03 -4.13 -2.03
N ARG A 17 -0.79 -4.29 -3.07
CA ARG A 17 -0.38 -4.04 -4.46
C ARG A 17 -0.06 -2.56 -4.69
N ALA A 18 -0.88 -1.66 -4.17
CA ALA A 18 -0.65 -0.22 -4.25
C ALA A 18 0.64 0.21 -3.53
N ALA A 19 0.90 -0.31 -2.33
CA ALA A 19 2.15 -0.10 -1.63
C ALA A 19 3.36 -0.62 -2.44
N GLY A 20 3.20 -1.79 -3.08
CA GLY A 20 4.19 -2.34 -4.00
C GLY A 20 4.47 -1.44 -5.20
N ALA A 21 3.44 -0.82 -5.79
CA ALA A 21 3.57 0.09 -6.91
C ALA A 21 4.36 1.35 -6.54
N VAL A 22 4.03 2.00 -5.43
CA VAL A 22 4.81 3.16 -4.93
C VAL A 22 6.26 2.76 -4.67
N LEU A 23 6.49 1.61 -4.03
CA LEU A 23 7.85 1.13 -3.74
C LEU A 23 8.65 0.88 -5.03
N ALA A 24 8.02 0.36 -6.08
CA ALA A 24 8.68 0.15 -7.37
C ALA A 24 9.12 1.47 -8.03
N VAL A 25 8.37 2.55 -7.81
CA VAL A 25 8.71 3.91 -8.30
C VAL A 25 9.74 4.60 -7.41
N ALA A 26 9.67 4.36 -6.09
CA ALA A 26 10.42 5.06 -5.06
C ALA A 26 11.79 4.46 -4.75
N GLU A 27 11.89 3.13 -4.70
CA GLU A 27 13.13 2.43 -4.38
C GLU A 27 13.99 2.26 -5.64
N ARG A 28 15.32 2.39 -5.50
CA ARG A 28 16.23 1.94 -6.55
C ARG A 28 16.20 0.41 -6.63
N PRO A 29 16.34 -0.20 -7.82
CA PRO A 29 16.52 -1.64 -7.93
C PRO A 29 17.71 -2.08 -7.07
N THR A 30 17.46 -2.89 -6.04
CA THR A 30 18.52 -3.48 -5.22
C THR A 30 18.55 -4.99 -5.43
N ARG A 31 19.74 -5.61 -5.38
CA ARG A 31 19.85 -7.08 -5.32
C ARG A 31 19.01 -7.56 -4.14
N ARG A 32 18.09 -8.50 -4.41
CA ARG A 32 17.09 -9.09 -3.48
C ARG A 32 17.33 -8.68 -2.02
N ARG A 33 16.72 -7.58 -1.59
CA ARG A 33 16.49 -7.36 -0.15
C ARG A 33 15.63 -8.53 0.33
N GLY A 34 15.99 -9.14 1.46
CA GLY A 34 15.21 -10.23 2.06
C GLY A 34 13.72 -9.86 2.22
N SER A 35 12.88 -10.83 2.62
CA SER A 35 11.42 -10.68 2.71
C SER A 35 10.98 -9.66 3.78
N ARG A 36 11.20 -8.37 3.53
CA ARG A 36 10.65 -7.28 4.32
C ARG A 36 9.28 -6.93 3.75
N SER A 37 8.26 -7.05 4.60
CA SER A 37 6.88 -6.66 4.29
C SER A 37 6.84 -5.27 3.66
N ALA A 38 5.95 -5.05 2.68
CA ALA A 38 5.74 -3.75 2.07
C ALA A 38 5.51 -2.66 3.14
N TRP A 39 4.78 -2.98 4.21
CA TRP A 39 4.52 -2.07 5.32
C TRP A 39 5.76 -1.69 6.12
N SER A 40 6.78 -2.56 6.17
CA SER A 40 8.07 -2.20 6.80
C SER A 40 8.98 -1.37 5.89
N ARG A 41 8.78 -1.45 4.56
CA ARG A 41 9.60 -0.73 3.57
C ARG A 41 9.05 0.65 3.25
N LEU A 42 7.72 0.79 3.22
CA LEU A 42 7.05 2.02 2.81
C LEU A 42 7.52 3.27 3.59
N PRO A 43 7.65 3.25 4.94
CA PRO A 43 8.16 4.39 5.70
C PRO A 43 9.59 4.80 5.34
N GLN A 44 10.42 3.86 4.86
CA GLN A 44 11.83 4.11 4.53
C GLN A 44 11.96 4.73 3.13
N ALA A 45 11.12 4.32 2.19
CA ALA A 45 11.14 4.82 0.82
C ALA A 45 10.31 6.11 0.63
N VAL A 46 9.22 6.22 1.40
CA VAL A 46 8.21 7.26 1.30
C VAL A 46 7.74 7.63 2.73
N PRO A 47 8.51 8.45 3.48
CA PRO A 47 8.21 8.78 4.86
C PRO A 47 6.82 9.40 5.08
N GLU A 48 6.31 10.15 4.10
CA GLU A 48 4.97 10.73 4.08
C GLU A 48 3.84 9.67 4.15
N MET A 49 4.13 8.41 3.82
CA MET A 49 3.17 7.30 3.91
C MET A 49 3.29 6.44 5.19
N THR A 50 4.06 6.90 6.19
CA THR A 50 4.27 6.14 7.45
C THR A 50 2.96 5.86 8.19
N GLY A 51 2.01 6.79 8.20
CA GLY A 51 0.71 6.60 8.83
C GLY A 51 -0.06 5.44 8.20
N TRP A 52 -0.09 5.37 6.87
CA TRP A 52 -0.70 4.28 6.12
C TRP A 52 -0.03 2.93 6.39
N ALA A 53 1.31 2.91 6.36
CA ALA A 53 2.07 1.70 6.67
C ALA A 53 1.74 1.16 8.07
N THR A 54 1.62 2.04 9.06
CA THR A 54 1.28 1.68 10.43
C THR A 54 -0.15 1.12 10.52
N TYR A 55 -1.11 1.78 9.89
CA TYR A 55 -2.51 1.35 9.85
C TYR A 55 -2.65 -0.06 9.27
N PHE A 56 -2.13 -0.31 8.06
CA PHE A 56 -2.25 -1.63 7.41
C PHE A 56 -1.36 -2.70 8.07
N ALA A 57 -0.23 -2.33 8.66
CA ALA A 57 0.56 -3.26 9.47
C ALA A 57 -0.26 -3.78 10.66
N GLY A 58 -1.04 -2.92 11.32
CA GLY A 58 -1.93 -3.29 12.43
C GLY A 58 -3.00 -4.31 12.04
N LEU A 59 -3.43 -4.33 10.77
CA LEU A 59 -4.40 -5.30 10.24
C LEU A 59 -3.78 -6.64 9.82
N SER A 60 -2.45 -6.76 9.78
CA SER A 60 -1.76 -7.96 9.24
C SER A 60 -2.09 -9.24 10.01
N ARG A 61 -2.29 -9.13 11.34
CA ARG A 61 -2.67 -10.28 12.17
C ARG A 61 -4.12 -10.69 11.90
N LEU A 62 -5.04 -9.73 11.84
CA LEU A 62 -6.43 -10.00 11.45
C LEU A 62 -6.47 -10.71 10.10
N ARG A 63 -5.67 -10.25 9.13
CA ARG A 63 -5.53 -10.90 7.82
C ARG A 63 -5.04 -12.35 7.91
N ALA A 64 -3.98 -12.60 8.67
CA ALA A 64 -3.45 -13.95 8.83
C ALA A 64 -4.46 -14.88 9.50
N ASP A 65 -5.13 -14.43 10.56
CA ASP A 65 -6.13 -15.22 11.29
C ASP A 65 -7.39 -15.47 10.42
N ALA A 66 -7.82 -14.48 9.65
CA ALA A 66 -8.95 -14.57 8.73
C ALA A 66 -8.72 -15.59 7.60
N GLU A 67 -7.53 -15.61 6.99
CA GLU A 67 -7.20 -16.52 5.89
C GLU A 67 -7.26 -18.01 6.26
N VAL A 68 -7.06 -18.32 7.55
CA VAL A 68 -7.14 -19.70 8.07
C VAL A 68 -8.43 -19.95 8.86
N GLY A 69 -9.38 -19.02 8.83
CA GLY A 69 -10.68 -19.16 9.51
C GLY A 69 -10.61 -19.09 11.04
N LEU A 70 -9.51 -18.59 11.62
CA LEU A 70 -9.39 -18.40 13.07
C LEU A 70 -10.11 -17.14 13.57
N ARG A 71 -10.42 -16.20 12.67
CA ARG A 71 -11.13 -14.97 13.01
C ARG A 71 -11.99 -14.47 11.86
N GLU A 72 -13.26 -14.25 12.13
CA GLU A 72 -14.19 -13.63 11.18
C GLU A 72 -14.03 -12.10 11.17
N VAL A 73 -14.38 -11.49 10.04
CA VAL A 73 -14.46 -10.04 9.87
C VAL A 73 -15.93 -9.62 9.86
N SER A 74 -16.28 -8.56 10.58
CA SER A 74 -17.65 -8.04 10.58
C SER A 74 -17.91 -7.06 9.43
N GLU A 75 -19.18 -6.88 9.07
CA GLU A 75 -19.58 -5.85 8.10
C GLU A 75 -19.18 -4.43 8.53
N GLU A 76 -19.20 -4.13 9.84
CA GLU A 76 -18.76 -2.85 10.39
C GLU A 76 -17.26 -2.61 10.19
N GLN A 77 -16.44 -3.66 10.35
CA GLN A 77 -15.01 -3.59 10.06
C GLN A 77 -14.77 -3.31 8.58
N ILE A 78 -15.55 -3.92 7.69
CA ILE A 78 -15.51 -3.65 6.25
C ILE A 78 -15.95 -2.22 5.93
N ALA A 79 -17.06 -1.75 6.49
CA ALA A 79 -17.55 -0.40 6.30
C ALA A 79 -16.52 0.65 6.73
N SER A 80 -15.74 0.35 7.77
CA SER A 80 -14.63 1.20 8.23
C SER A 80 -13.38 1.09 7.37
N LEU A 81 -13.08 -0.10 6.81
CA LEU A 81 -11.86 -0.35 6.02
C LEU A 81 -11.97 0.19 4.59
N ARG A 82 -13.14 0.06 3.94
CA ARG A 82 -13.37 0.52 2.56
C ARG A 82 -12.89 1.95 2.31
N PRO A 83 -13.35 2.99 3.05
CA PRO A 83 -12.89 4.35 2.81
C PRO A 83 -11.38 4.51 3.08
N ARG A 84 -10.81 3.77 4.02
CA ARG A 84 -9.36 3.82 4.30
C ARG A 84 -8.53 3.26 3.15
N VAL A 85 -9.01 2.21 2.49
CA VAL A 85 -8.36 1.68 1.29
C VAL A 85 -8.48 2.67 0.15
N ASP A 86 -9.65 3.26 -0.07
CA ASP A 86 -9.86 4.28 -1.11
C ASP A 86 -8.94 5.50 -0.93
N GLU A 87 -8.93 6.08 0.28
CA GLU A 87 -8.03 7.18 0.66
C GLU A 87 -6.55 6.82 0.41
N PHE A 88 -6.16 5.59 0.75
CA PHE A 88 -4.80 5.11 0.53
C PHE A 88 -4.46 4.95 -0.95
N LEU A 89 -5.36 4.39 -1.76
CA LEU A 89 -5.17 4.26 -3.21
C LEU A 89 -5.01 5.62 -3.87
N HIS A 90 -5.82 6.60 -3.47
CA HIS A 90 -5.70 7.97 -3.96
C HIS A 90 -4.38 8.64 -3.55
N ALA A 91 -3.94 8.43 -2.30
CA ALA A 91 -2.65 8.93 -1.82
C ALA A 91 -1.48 8.29 -2.60
N VAL A 92 -1.57 7.00 -2.91
CA VAL A 92 -0.61 6.26 -3.74
C VAL A 92 -0.54 6.85 -5.14
N GLU A 93 -1.68 7.05 -5.80
CA GLU A 93 -1.75 7.64 -7.13
C GLU A 93 -1.10 9.03 -7.15
N THR A 94 -1.47 9.88 -6.20
CA THR A 94 -0.92 11.24 -6.06
C THR A 94 0.60 11.22 -5.92
N GLU A 95 1.14 10.33 -5.10
CA GLU A 95 2.59 10.22 -4.89
C GLU A 95 3.32 9.66 -6.12
N ILE A 96 2.74 8.69 -6.82
CA ILE A 96 3.32 8.20 -8.08
C ILE A 96 3.39 9.33 -9.11
N VAL A 97 2.28 10.05 -9.31
CA VAL A 97 2.22 11.19 -10.24
C VAL A 97 3.25 12.26 -9.87
N ARG A 98 3.35 12.62 -8.59
CA ARG A 98 4.33 13.59 -8.08
C ARG A 98 5.77 13.18 -8.41
N ARG A 99 6.12 11.90 -8.22
CA ARG A 99 7.48 11.39 -8.50
C ARG A 99 7.80 11.37 -9.98
N GLU A 100 6.84 11.00 -10.83
CA GLU A 100 7.02 11.02 -12.28
C GLU A 100 7.22 12.45 -12.81
N GLN A 101 6.47 13.42 -12.28
CA GLN A 101 6.67 14.85 -12.60
C GLN A 101 8.03 15.37 -12.12
N GLY A 102 8.46 14.99 -10.91
CA GLY A 102 9.79 15.34 -10.39
C GLY A 102 10.95 14.76 -11.21
N LYS A 103 10.79 13.57 -11.80
CA LYS A 103 11.75 12.99 -12.75
C LYS A 103 11.79 13.78 -14.07
N SER A 104 10.62 14.11 -14.63
CA SER A 104 10.51 14.86 -15.90
C SER A 104 11.09 16.27 -15.81
N SER A 105 10.93 16.96 -14.68
CA SER A 105 11.52 18.29 -14.46
C SER A 105 13.05 18.28 -14.36
N LYS A 106 13.69 17.11 -14.25
CA LYS A 106 15.16 16.96 -14.19
C LYS A 106 15.80 16.73 -15.57
N MET A 107 15.01 16.66 -16.66
CA MET A 107 15.55 16.65 -18.02
C MET A 107 16.11 18.04 -18.35
N PRO A 108 17.41 18.17 -18.72
CA PRO A 108 17.99 19.47 -19.03
C PRO A 108 17.31 20.06 -20.27
N ALA A 109 16.77 21.27 -20.13
CA ALA A 109 16.49 22.15 -21.25
C ALA A 109 17.83 22.61 -21.84
N GLY A 110 18.39 21.80 -22.74
CA GLY A 110 19.68 22.12 -23.34
C GLY A 110 20.31 20.94 -24.08
N ALA A 111 19.84 20.69 -25.29
CA ALA A 111 20.65 20.11 -26.36
C ALA A 111 20.09 20.59 -27.71
N ALA A 112 20.76 21.64 -28.22
CA ALA A 112 20.88 22.12 -29.60
C ALA A 112 19.65 22.11 -30.52
#